data_AF-A0A0Q8HW48-F1
#
_entry.id   AF-A0A0Q8HW48-F1
#
_cell.length_a   1.000
_cell.length_b   1.000
_cell.length_c   1.000
_cell.angle_alpha   90.00
_cell.angle_beta   90.00
_cell.angle_gamma   90.00
#
_symmetry.space_group_name_H-M   'P 1'
#
loop_
_entity.id
_entity.type
_entity.pdbx_description
1 polymer ?
#
loop_
_entity_poly.entity_id
_entity_poly.type
_entity_poly.pdbx_seq_one_letter_code
_entity_poly.pdbx_strand_id
1 'polypeptide(L)'
;MAQVLRTLALLLAGLALAGTGVALPAAAEDTDPPGATGGTEPIEVVDDPALVTSPDGGTFIRDEWGAPPAVTASRVTTDGTALAAAEPTASYTLAETFTLHSRPGAARSVYLDFDGGNLLSTNSWLLNGLTTLLFPGWSLDGSSAFSDAERTLVQEVWARVAEDYAPFDVDVTTQEPAAGGLWRSGTSDTVYGSRVAFTSGSAVQSALCGGCGGLGWIGTFDAVTQGETRSPAWIFPSSLGNRAKSMAEAASHEVGHNLGLAHDGTTTSPYYGGGTLWGPLMGSPYSSGVTQWSQGDYTAASNHEDDVAVAGTNGITLRPDEAGSTPSTALPLAELPGGGGVITTRSDSDWIGIDHCAGTVTARADPAAVGPNLDVLLEVRNAAGAVLASAAPATARTTAGVTGLGASVSLPLTGGPFYVAVSGVGSGAGGTSGWSSGGYDDYGSLGTYRLSVTGCSSSLTDPPTDPPTDDPVVNDPPVVVPTVTRPGTTAAPRVGAGAPGGRLTIGVRWTAPTRTGGAPITGYVVAAYRLSSSGRVLAKVTSTVQSAGTRRIEMRLPTGRWVVRVKARNRIGWGALSNRSAAVRPC
;
A
#
# COMPACT_ATOMS: atom_id res chain seq x y z
N MET A 1 -32.25 -63.78 -31.96
CA MET A 1 -33.42 -63.77 -31.07
C MET A 1 -33.69 -62.30 -30.73
N ALA A 2 -34.50 -61.64 -31.56
CA ALA A 2 -35.90 -61.28 -31.26
C ALA A 2 -35.97 -60.04 -30.32
N GLN A 3 -36.16 -58.83 -30.88
CA GLN A 3 -37.46 -58.13 -31.04
C GLN A 3 -37.87 -57.45 -29.70
N VAL A 4 -38.21 -56.15 -29.55
CA VAL A 4 -39.09 -55.25 -30.33
C VAL A 4 -38.87 -53.78 -29.90
N LEU A 5 -38.91 -52.87 -30.88
CA LEU A 5 -39.02 -51.40 -30.79
C LEU A 5 -40.31 -50.89 -30.10
N ARG A 6 -40.28 -49.67 -29.57
CA ARG A 6 -41.36 -48.69 -29.83
C ARG A 6 -40.89 -47.24 -29.69
N THR A 7 -40.95 -46.55 -30.81
CA THR A 7 -40.66 -45.13 -31.06
C THR A 7 -41.96 -44.36 -31.23
N LEU A 8 -41.96 -43.06 -30.90
CA LEU A 8 -42.88 -42.02 -31.38
C LEU A 8 -42.00 -40.73 -31.46
N ALA A 9 -41.44 -40.28 -32.59
CA ALA A 9 -42.01 -39.66 -33.79
C ALA A 9 -42.70 -38.30 -33.46
N LEU A 10 -42.22 -37.14 -33.93
CA LEU A 10 -42.40 -36.65 -35.31
C LEU A 10 -41.59 -35.36 -35.62
N LEU A 11 -40.99 -35.34 -36.82
CA LEU A 11 -40.96 -34.26 -37.85
C LEU A 11 -40.29 -32.89 -37.58
N LEU A 12 -39.26 -32.57 -38.38
CA LEU A 12 -39.42 -31.68 -39.55
C LEU A 12 -38.30 -31.88 -40.61
N ALA A 13 -38.71 -31.85 -41.88
CA ALA A 13 -37.89 -31.79 -43.10
C ALA A 13 -37.01 -30.51 -43.12
N GLY A 14 -35.85 -30.40 -43.75
CA GLY A 14 -35.38 -30.98 -45.01
C GLY A 14 -35.36 -29.87 -46.08
N LEU A 15 -34.18 -29.32 -46.41
CA LEU A 15 -33.81 -28.88 -47.77
C LEU A 15 -32.33 -28.45 -47.83
N ALA A 16 -31.56 -29.08 -48.71
CA ALA A 16 -30.27 -28.60 -49.17
C ALA A 16 -30.47 -27.72 -50.41
N LEU A 17 -29.78 -26.60 -50.54
CA LEU A 17 -29.31 -26.07 -51.82
C LEU A 17 -28.14 -25.09 -51.62
N ALA A 18 -27.20 -25.15 -52.56
CA ALA A 18 -25.90 -24.50 -52.55
C ALA A 18 -25.92 -22.97 -52.69
N GLY A 19 -24.90 -22.31 -52.14
CA GLY A 19 -24.61 -20.90 -52.37
C GLY A 19 -23.18 -20.57 -51.95
N THR A 20 -22.30 -20.36 -52.92
CA THR A 20 -20.91 -19.93 -52.79
C THR A 20 -20.79 -18.52 -52.20
N GLY A 21 -19.85 -18.37 -51.25
CA GLY A 21 -18.98 -17.20 -51.07
C GLY A 21 -19.61 -15.86 -50.69
N VAL A 22 -19.25 -15.35 -49.50
CA VAL A 22 -18.51 -14.08 -49.27
C VAL A 22 -18.24 -14.00 -47.76
N ALA A 23 -16.98 -13.75 -47.39
CA ALA A 23 -16.53 -13.61 -46.01
C ALA A 23 -16.86 -12.22 -45.45
N LEU A 24 -17.40 -12.16 -44.24
CA LEU A 24 -17.34 -11.06 -43.26
C LEU A 24 -17.49 -11.67 -41.84
N PRO A 25 -16.98 -11.00 -40.79
CA PRO A 25 -16.35 -11.63 -39.62
C PRO A 25 -17.34 -12.21 -38.61
N ALA A 26 -16.91 -13.24 -37.88
CA ALA A 26 -17.66 -13.82 -36.78
C ALA A 26 -17.89 -12.78 -35.67
N ALA A 27 -19.16 -12.59 -35.37
CA ALA A 27 -19.64 -11.90 -34.20
C ALA A 27 -19.21 -12.63 -32.92
N ALA A 28 -19.09 -11.85 -31.85
CA ALA A 28 -18.81 -12.25 -30.49
C ALA A 28 -19.63 -13.49 -30.07
N GLU A 29 -18.94 -14.49 -29.50
CA GLU A 29 -19.57 -15.45 -28.62
C GLU A 29 -19.49 -14.98 -27.17
N ASP A 30 -20.56 -15.34 -26.47
CA ASP A 30 -21.04 -14.89 -25.17
C ASP A 30 -20.02 -15.03 -24.04
N THR A 31 -19.94 -13.99 -23.21
CA THR A 31 -19.19 -14.00 -21.96
C THR A 31 -19.95 -14.82 -20.91
N ASP A 32 -19.39 -15.95 -20.48
CA ASP A 32 -19.79 -16.55 -19.21
C ASP A 32 -19.41 -15.60 -18.05
N PRO A 33 -20.32 -15.37 -17.08
CA PRO A 33 -20.10 -14.42 -15.99
C PRO A 33 -19.03 -14.94 -15.00
N PRO A 34 -18.14 -14.06 -14.50
CA PRO A 34 -17.11 -14.46 -13.54
C PRO A 34 -17.75 -14.71 -12.17
N GLY A 35 -17.76 -15.96 -11.73
CA GLY A 35 -18.12 -16.29 -10.36
C GLY A 35 -18.42 -17.77 -10.10
N ALA A 36 -17.58 -18.37 -9.27
CA ALA A 36 -17.80 -19.59 -8.49
C ALA A 36 -17.63 -20.94 -9.20
N THR A 37 -16.37 -21.38 -9.29
CA THR A 37 -16.03 -22.77 -8.97
C THR A 37 -14.94 -22.77 -7.91
N GLY A 38 -15.33 -23.16 -6.69
CA GLY A 38 -14.38 -23.51 -5.64
C GLY A 38 -13.64 -24.79 -6.02
N GLY A 39 -12.41 -24.61 -6.48
CA GLY A 39 -11.41 -25.64 -6.62
C GLY A 39 -10.08 -24.99 -6.27
N THR A 40 -9.44 -25.48 -5.22
CA THR A 40 -8.02 -25.23 -4.94
C THR A 40 -7.21 -25.86 -6.06
N GLU A 41 -7.02 -25.13 -7.16
CA GLU A 41 -5.85 -25.39 -8.00
C GLU A 41 -4.64 -24.93 -7.18
N PRO A 42 -3.66 -25.80 -6.91
CA PRO A 42 -2.43 -25.39 -6.24
C PRO A 42 -1.79 -24.28 -7.08
N ILE A 43 -1.35 -23.21 -6.43
CA ILE A 43 -0.34 -22.33 -7.01
C ILE A 43 0.79 -23.25 -7.46
N GLU A 44 1.13 -23.24 -8.75
CA GLU A 44 2.23 -24.04 -9.32
C GLU A 44 3.55 -23.39 -8.86
N VAL A 45 3.83 -23.47 -7.56
CA VAL A 45 5.09 -23.03 -6.96
C VAL A 45 6.16 -23.94 -7.55
N VAL A 46 6.95 -23.40 -8.47
CA VAL A 46 8.22 -24.00 -8.93
C VAL A 46 8.98 -24.47 -7.69
N ASP A 47 9.43 -25.74 -7.65
CA ASP A 47 10.13 -26.41 -6.53
C ASP A 47 11.01 -25.45 -5.70
N ASP A 48 10.41 -24.75 -4.74
CA ASP A 48 11.08 -23.77 -3.92
C ASP A 48 11.51 -24.47 -2.63
N PRO A 49 12.83 -24.70 -2.41
CA PRO A 49 13.30 -25.38 -1.23
C PRO A 49 12.99 -24.62 0.07
N ALA A 50 12.66 -23.32 0.01
CA ALA A 50 12.25 -22.52 1.15
C ALA A 50 10.76 -22.70 1.52
N LEU A 51 9.95 -23.31 0.64
CA LEU A 51 8.54 -23.56 0.89
C LEU A 51 8.33 -24.63 1.96
N VAL A 52 7.57 -24.29 2.98
CA VAL A 52 7.19 -25.19 4.06
C VAL A 52 5.68 -25.34 4.13
N THR A 53 5.23 -26.60 4.09
CA THR A 53 3.84 -26.94 4.39
C THR A 53 3.67 -27.18 5.88
N SER A 54 2.83 -26.35 6.51
CA SER A 54 2.48 -26.45 7.92
C SER A 54 1.55 -27.65 8.19
N PRO A 55 1.52 -28.20 9.42
CA PRO A 55 0.62 -29.31 9.75
C PRO A 55 -0.88 -29.07 9.52
N ASP A 56 -1.31 -27.80 9.47
CA ASP A 56 -2.70 -27.42 9.16
C ASP A 56 -2.99 -27.28 7.64
N GLY A 57 -2.01 -27.60 6.80
CA GLY A 57 -2.10 -27.53 5.34
C GLY A 57 -1.80 -26.15 4.75
N GLY A 58 -1.53 -25.13 5.57
CA GLY A 58 -1.05 -23.83 5.08
C GLY A 58 0.39 -23.88 4.61
N THR A 59 0.74 -23.01 3.67
CA THR A 59 2.11 -22.85 3.19
C THR A 59 2.70 -21.52 3.65
N PHE A 60 3.97 -21.56 4.05
CA PHE A 60 4.78 -20.39 4.36
C PHE A 60 6.18 -20.58 3.83
N ILE A 61 6.90 -19.48 3.66
CA ILE A 61 8.28 -19.48 3.22
C ILE A 61 9.21 -19.34 4.43
N ARG A 62 10.30 -20.12 4.41
CA ARG A 62 11.45 -19.96 5.29
C ARG A 62 12.58 -19.26 4.58
N ASP A 63 12.64 -17.98 4.83
CA ASP A 63 13.60 -17.07 4.25
C ASP A 63 15.00 -17.24 4.88
N GLU A 64 15.73 -18.27 4.48
CA GLU A 64 17.11 -18.55 4.93
C GLU A 64 18.12 -17.60 4.24
N TRP A 65 18.08 -16.33 4.61
CA TRP A 65 18.99 -15.32 4.08
C TRP A 65 20.28 -15.24 4.90
N GLY A 66 21.43 -15.33 4.22
CA GLY A 66 22.71 -14.96 4.81
C GLY A 66 22.78 -13.45 5.00
N ALA A 67 23.22 -12.99 6.18
CA ALA A 67 23.47 -11.56 6.41
C ALA A 67 24.37 -11.01 5.30
N PRO A 68 24.05 -9.85 4.69
CA PRO A 68 24.93 -9.25 3.70
C PRO A 68 26.32 -9.06 4.32
N PRO A 69 27.42 -9.31 3.58
CA PRO A 69 28.76 -9.33 4.14
C PRO A 69 29.02 -8.08 4.99
N ALA A 70 29.60 -8.30 6.18
CA ALA A 70 29.96 -7.21 7.08
C ALA A 70 30.93 -6.28 6.34
N VAL A 71 30.52 -5.02 6.13
CA VAL A 71 31.43 -4.00 5.61
C VAL A 71 32.45 -3.76 6.71
N THR A 72 33.70 -4.15 6.47
CA THR A 72 34.80 -3.81 7.40
C THR A 72 34.81 -2.28 7.55
N ALA A 73 34.95 -1.81 8.79
CA ALA A 73 34.86 -0.40 9.20
C ALA A 73 35.90 0.56 8.55
N SER A 74 36.50 0.21 7.41
CA SER A 74 37.47 1.02 6.67
C SER A 74 37.05 1.46 5.27
N ARG A 75 35.83 1.14 4.81
CA ARG A 75 35.20 1.90 3.72
C ARG A 75 33.71 2.00 3.97
N VAL A 76 33.25 3.22 4.23
CA VAL A 76 31.84 3.61 4.04
C VAL A 76 31.56 3.53 2.54
N THR A 77 31.43 2.32 2.00
CA THR A 77 30.69 2.13 0.76
C THR A 77 29.24 2.10 1.18
N THR A 78 28.60 3.26 1.11
CA THR A 78 27.16 3.35 1.33
C THR A 78 26.52 2.37 0.35
N ASP A 79 25.61 1.54 0.82
CA ASP A 79 24.68 0.73 0.02
C ASP A 79 23.72 1.60 -0.83
N GLY A 80 24.04 2.89 -0.98
CA GLY A 80 23.22 3.92 -1.58
C GLY A 80 22.32 4.67 -0.60
N THR A 81 22.32 4.32 0.70
CA THR A 81 21.49 4.94 1.75
C THR A 81 21.89 6.36 2.18
N ALA A 82 23.11 6.83 1.88
CA ALA A 82 23.56 8.13 2.41
C ALA A 82 22.81 9.34 1.84
N LEU A 83 22.21 9.24 0.65
CA LEU A 83 21.31 10.28 0.13
C LEU A 83 19.95 10.29 0.87
N ALA A 84 19.45 9.14 1.31
CA ALA A 84 18.23 9.06 2.13
C ALA A 84 18.43 9.69 3.53
N ALA A 85 19.68 9.75 4.00
CA ALA A 85 20.04 10.41 5.26
C ALA A 85 20.42 11.90 5.10
N ALA A 86 20.70 12.38 3.88
CA ALA A 86 21.20 13.73 3.61
C ALA A 86 20.13 14.70 3.10
N GLU A 87 19.12 14.22 2.38
CA GLU A 87 17.85 14.95 2.26
C GLU A 87 17.01 14.59 3.46
N PRO A 88 16.43 15.55 4.19
CA PRO A 88 15.82 15.21 5.43
C PRO A 88 14.63 14.28 5.14
N THR A 89 14.37 13.35 6.05
CA THR A 89 13.01 12.86 6.36
C THR A 89 12.07 14.03 6.76
N ALA A 90 12.26 15.23 6.20
CA ALA A 90 11.73 16.56 6.52
C ALA A 90 10.22 16.68 6.36
N SER A 91 9.56 15.61 5.94
CA SER A 91 8.10 15.59 5.95
C SER A 91 7.57 15.13 7.32
N TYR A 92 8.35 14.37 8.11
CA TYR A 92 7.92 13.77 9.37
C TYR A 92 8.89 14.03 10.52
N THR A 93 8.39 14.62 11.59
CA THR A 93 9.10 14.75 12.86
C THR A 93 9.27 13.37 13.51
N LEU A 94 10.31 13.19 14.33
CA LEU A 94 10.52 11.94 15.08
C LEU A 94 9.32 11.60 16.00
N ALA A 95 8.54 12.60 16.42
CA ALA A 95 7.33 12.38 17.21
C ALA A 95 6.21 11.67 16.43
N GLU A 96 6.22 11.75 15.10
CA GLU A 96 5.22 11.15 14.21
C GLU A 96 5.54 9.70 13.83
N THR A 97 6.71 9.18 14.23
CA THR A 97 7.26 7.87 13.81
C THR A 97 6.29 6.70 13.93
N PHE A 98 5.39 6.70 14.92
CA PHE A 98 4.39 5.63 15.15
C PHE A 98 2.97 6.05 14.76
N THR A 99 2.88 7.04 13.87
CA THR A 99 1.63 7.59 13.32
C THR A 99 1.71 7.84 11.81
N LEU A 100 2.67 7.20 11.12
CA LEU A 100 2.90 7.40 9.69
C LEU A 100 1.90 6.59 8.87
N HIS A 101 1.51 7.12 7.71
CA HIS A 101 0.55 6.53 6.79
C HIS A 101 0.91 6.93 5.37
N SER A 102 1.13 5.97 4.48
CA SER A 102 1.47 6.26 3.07
C SER A 102 0.23 6.63 2.27
N ARG A 103 -0.93 6.08 2.67
CA ARG A 103 -2.21 6.34 2.01
C ARG A 103 -3.35 6.34 3.03
N PRO A 104 -3.46 7.41 3.86
CA PRO A 104 -4.47 7.49 4.90
C PRO A 104 -5.89 7.30 4.35
N GLY A 105 -6.58 6.27 4.84
CA GLY A 105 -7.97 5.97 4.47
C GLY A 105 -8.14 4.89 3.40
N ALA A 106 -7.05 4.30 2.90
CA ALA A 106 -7.14 3.09 2.09
C ALA A 106 -7.87 1.97 2.86
N ALA A 107 -8.51 1.11 2.08
CA ALA A 107 -9.27 -0.04 2.60
C ALA A 107 -8.36 -1.22 2.98
N ARG A 108 -7.11 -1.20 2.50
CA ARG A 108 -6.07 -2.18 2.80
C ARG A 108 -4.97 -1.56 3.62
N SER A 109 -4.32 -2.33 4.48
CA SER A 109 -3.19 -1.83 5.27
C SER A 109 -2.04 -2.84 5.38
N VAL A 110 -0.82 -2.32 5.40
CA VAL A 110 0.38 -3.06 5.83
C VAL A 110 0.87 -2.35 7.09
N TYR A 111 0.72 -3.02 8.24
CA TYR A 111 1.16 -2.46 9.51
C TYR A 111 2.56 -2.94 9.86
N LEU A 112 3.50 -1.99 9.94
CA LEU A 112 4.87 -2.22 10.38
C LEU A 112 4.94 -2.11 11.91
N ASP A 113 4.92 -3.26 12.57
CA ASP A 113 4.93 -3.42 14.03
C ASP A 113 6.37 -3.53 14.54
N PHE A 114 6.87 -2.44 15.12
CA PHE A 114 8.15 -2.40 15.83
C PHE A 114 7.99 -2.53 17.34
N ASP A 115 6.77 -2.41 17.88
CA ASP A 115 6.52 -2.33 19.31
C ASP A 115 6.54 -3.70 20.00
N GLY A 116 6.27 -4.76 19.23
CA GLY A 116 6.11 -6.10 19.76
C GLY A 116 4.70 -6.34 20.26
N GLY A 117 4.41 -7.58 20.65
CA GLY A 117 3.04 -7.91 21.02
C GLY A 117 2.79 -9.35 21.41
N ASN A 118 1.51 -9.70 21.40
CA ASN A 118 1.04 -11.04 21.72
C ASN A 118 0.34 -11.66 20.51
N LEU A 119 0.60 -12.94 20.30
CA LEU A 119 -0.10 -13.80 19.36
C LEU A 119 -1.34 -14.41 20.03
N LEU A 120 -2.29 -14.84 19.21
CA LEU A 120 -3.40 -15.66 19.65
C LEU A 120 -2.92 -17.02 20.16
N SER A 121 -3.58 -17.58 21.17
CA SER A 121 -3.31 -18.96 21.61
C SER A 121 -3.60 -20.03 20.55
N THR A 122 -4.29 -19.67 19.47
CA THR A 122 -4.60 -20.50 18.30
C THR A 122 -3.75 -20.14 17.08
N ASN A 123 -2.69 -19.36 17.23
CA ASN A 123 -1.85 -18.92 16.13
C ASN A 123 -1.11 -20.10 15.46
N SER A 124 -1.08 -20.13 14.12
CA SER A 124 -0.53 -21.23 13.33
C SER A 124 1.01 -21.33 13.46
N TRP A 125 1.72 -20.27 13.85
CA TRP A 125 3.16 -20.37 14.14
C TRP A 125 3.48 -21.36 15.28
N LEU A 126 2.54 -21.58 16.20
CA LEU A 126 2.67 -22.59 17.27
C LEU A 126 2.76 -24.01 16.73
N LEU A 127 2.12 -24.29 15.60
CA LEU A 127 2.20 -25.60 14.92
C LEU A 127 3.57 -25.83 14.29
N ASN A 128 4.37 -24.78 14.13
CA ASN A 128 5.66 -24.79 13.45
C ASN A 128 6.85 -24.59 14.40
N GLY A 129 6.64 -24.86 15.70
CA GLY A 129 7.71 -24.88 16.70
C GLY A 129 7.76 -23.66 17.62
N LEU A 130 6.95 -22.62 17.38
CA LEU A 130 6.89 -21.48 18.29
C LEU A 130 6.29 -21.91 19.64
N THR A 131 6.95 -21.55 20.74
CA THR A 131 6.54 -21.94 22.10
C THR A 131 6.10 -20.77 22.97
N THR A 132 6.19 -19.55 22.45
CA THR A 132 5.79 -18.31 23.14
C THR A 132 4.67 -17.62 22.37
N LEU A 133 3.75 -17.00 23.11
CA LEU A 133 2.77 -16.08 22.54
C LEU A 133 3.25 -14.63 22.55
N LEU A 134 4.27 -14.31 23.35
CA LEU A 134 4.85 -12.99 23.42
C LEU A 134 6.05 -12.90 22.50
N PHE A 135 6.12 -11.83 21.71
CA PHE A 135 7.32 -11.45 20.96
C PHE A 135 7.72 -10.02 21.34
N PRO A 136 9.01 -9.76 21.58
CA PRO A 136 9.49 -8.42 21.88
C PRO A 136 9.49 -7.55 20.62
N GLY A 137 9.31 -6.25 20.81
CA GLY A 137 9.52 -5.25 19.76
C GLY A 137 10.99 -5.15 19.38
N TRP A 138 11.24 -4.48 18.26
CA TRP A 138 12.59 -4.19 17.81
C TRP A 138 13.24 -3.11 18.68
N SER A 139 14.53 -3.29 18.94
CA SER A 139 15.39 -2.32 19.61
C SER A 139 16.86 -2.59 19.31
N LEU A 140 17.63 -1.52 19.17
CA LEU A 140 19.09 -1.50 19.04
C LEU A 140 19.81 -1.61 20.38
N ASP A 141 19.20 -1.11 21.46
CA ASP A 141 19.83 -0.98 22.77
C ASP A 141 19.12 -1.78 23.88
N GLY A 142 18.03 -2.48 23.55
CA GLY A 142 17.22 -3.28 24.47
C GLY A 142 16.28 -2.45 25.35
N SER A 143 16.19 -1.13 25.13
CA SER A 143 15.25 -0.24 25.81
C SER A 143 13.81 -0.51 25.35
N SER A 144 12.85 -0.32 26.27
CA SER A 144 11.43 -0.32 25.91
C SER A 144 10.96 1.00 25.27
N ALA A 145 11.84 2.01 25.22
CA ALA A 145 11.55 3.30 24.62
C ALA A 145 12.49 3.54 23.44
N PHE A 146 11.92 3.87 22.29
CA PHE A 146 12.66 4.18 21.08
C PHE A 146 13.51 5.45 21.24
N SER A 147 14.80 5.29 20.98
CA SER A 147 15.77 6.37 20.78
C SER A 147 15.52 7.11 19.47
N ASP A 148 16.11 8.30 19.31
CA ASP A 148 16.01 9.06 18.06
C ASP A 148 16.67 8.32 16.88
N ALA A 149 17.74 7.56 17.14
CA ALA A 149 18.37 6.73 16.11
C ALA A 149 17.46 5.60 15.62
N GLU A 150 16.77 4.91 16.52
CA GLU A 150 15.80 3.89 16.15
C GLU A 150 14.60 4.50 15.41
N ARG A 151 14.12 5.67 15.85
CA ARG A 151 13.02 6.37 15.15
C ARG A 151 13.38 6.75 13.72
N THR A 152 14.59 7.24 13.49
CA THR A 152 15.08 7.53 12.13
C THR A 152 15.11 6.27 11.27
N LEU A 153 15.56 5.13 11.82
CA LEU A 153 15.54 3.85 11.09
C LEU A 153 14.11 3.38 10.80
N VAL A 154 13.18 3.50 11.74
CA VAL A 154 11.76 3.18 11.52
C VAL A 154 11.18 4.04 10.39
N GLN A 155 11.46 5.35 10.38
CA GLN A 155 11.00 6.25 9.33
C GLN A 155 11.57 5.88 7.96
N GLU A 156 12.85 5.51 7.87
CA GLU A 156 13.47 5.07 6.61
C GLU A 156 12.89 3.75 6.14
N VAL A 157 12.72 2.76 7.03
CA VAL A 157 12.07 1.48 6.70
C VAL A 157 10.67 1.71 6.18
N TRP A 158 9.88 2.52 6.89
CA TRP A 158 8.52 2.86 6.46
C TRP A 158 8.51 3.56 5.10
N ALA A 159 9.41 4.50 4.84
CA ALA A 159 9.45 5.24 3.57
C ALA A 159 9.75 4.32 2.38
N ARG A 160 10.66 3.36 2.54
CA ARG A 160 11.00 2.37 1.51
C ARG A 160 9.83 1.43 1.22
N VAL A 161 9.25 0.82 2.25
CA VAL A 161 8.08 -0.06 2.08
C VAL A 161 6.88 0.72 1.53
N ALA A 162 6.71 1.98 1.92
CA ALA A 162 5.66 2.85 1.39
C ALA A 162 5.84 3.13 -0.12
N GLU A 163 7.07 3.26 -0.59
CA GLU A 163 7.40 3.44 -2.01
C GLU A 163 7.20 2.12 -2.78
N ASP A 164 7.64 0.97 -2.24
CA ASP A 164 7.44 -0.34 -2.87
C ASP A 164 5.95 -0.63 -3.14
N TYR A 165 5.08 -0.23 -2.20
CA TYR A 165 3.63 -0.40 -2.31
C TYR A 165 2.91 0.83 -2.87
N ALA A 166 3.62 1.87 -3.29
CA ALA A 166 3.02 3.10 -3.79
C ALA A 166 2.06 2.90 -4.98
N PRO A 167 2.27 1.95 -5.92
CA PRO A 167 1.32 1.68 -7.00
C PRO A 167 -0.05 1.16 -6.55
N PHE A 168 -0.16 0.63 -5.32
CA PHE A 168 -1.35 -0.06 -4.82
C PHE A 168 -2.20 0.81 -3.88
N ASP A 169 -3.51 0.56 -3.85
CA ASP A 169 -4.50 1.17 -2.96
C ASP A 169 -4.40 0.59 -1.54
N VAL A 170 -3.23 0.72 -0.94
CA VAL A 170 -2.88 0.18 0.38
C VAL A 170 -2.18 1.24 1.24
N ASP A 171 -2.50 1.24 2.52
CA ASP A 171 -1.87 2.13 3.51
C ASP A 171 -0.74 1.38 4.23
N VAL A 172 0.51 1.69 3.89
CA VAL A 172 1.67 1.27 4.67
C VAL A 172 1.77 2.20 5.88
N THR A 173 1.70 1.64 7.08
CA THR A 173 1.55 2.42 8.31
C THR A 173 2.38 1.89 9.47
N THR A 174 2.85 2.80 10.31
CA THR A 174 3.43 2.48 11.63
C THR A 174 2.43 2.69 12.78
N GLN A 175 1.18 3.06 12.45
CA GLN A 175 0.08 3.14 13.40
C GLN A 175 -0.73 1.86 13.35
N GLU A 176 -0.83 1.13 14.46
CA GLU A 176 -1.66 -0.08 14.52
C GLU A 176 -3.11 0.24 14.10
N PRO A 177 -3.63 -0.41 13.04
CA PRO A 177 -5.03 -0.30 12.66
C PRO A 177 -5.96 -0.76 13.78
N ALA A 178 -7.23 -0.37 13.70
CA ALA A 178 -8.21 -0.84 14.68
C ALA A 178 -8.30 -2.37 14.67
N ALA A 179 -8.44 -2.99 15.85
CA ALA A 179 -8.75 -4.41 15.96
C ALA A 179 -9.91 -4.76 15.02
N GLY A 180 -9.65 -5.62 14.07
CA GLY A 180 -10.50 -5.93 12.92
C GLY A 180 -9.75 -5.81 11.59
N GLY A 181 -8.78 -4.88 11.51
CA GLY A 181 -8.32 -4.34 10.23
C GLY A 181 -7.06 -4.95 9.63
N LEU A 182 -6.54 -6.05 10.19
CA LEU A 182 -5.29 -6.70 9.73
C LEU A 182 -5.48 -8.16 9.29
N TRP A 183 -6.72 -8.53 8.97
CA TRP A 183 -7.11 -9.84 8.46
C TRP A 183 -8.54 -9.70 7.94
N ARG A 184 -8.88 -10.49 6.93
CA ARG A 184 -10.21 -10.42 6.32
C ARG A 184 -11.16 -11.33 7.07
N SER A 185 -12.15 -10.75 7.75
CA SER A 185 -13.09 -11.53 8.59
C SER A 185 -14.17 -12.28 7.79
N GLY A 186 -14.35 -11.95 6.52
CA GLY A 186 -15.31 -12.58 5.61
C GLY A 186 -15.30 -11.94 4.23
N THR A 187 -16.00 -12.50 3.25
CA THR A 187 -15.96 -12.03 1.86
C THR A 187 -16.49 -10.61 1.67
N SER A 188 -17.46 -10.19 2.51
CA SER A 188 -17.99 -8.82 2.55
C SER A 188 -17.09 -7.84 3.30
N ASP A 189 -16.06 -8.33 3.98
CA ASP A 189 -15.11 -7.48 4.68
C ASP A 189 -14.18 -6.83 3.66
N THR A 190 -14.28 -5.51 3.59
CA THR A 190 -13.45 -4.67 2.73
C THR A 190 -12.49 -3.85 3.57
N VAL A 191 -12.19 -4.18 4.82
CA VAL A 191 -11.15 -3.49 5.60
C VAL A 191 -10.27 -4.52 6.30
N TYR A 192 -9.13 -4.82 5.69
CA TYR A 192 -8.19 -5.84 6.15
C TYR A 192 -6.77 -5.50 5.71
N GLY A 193 -5.79 -6.31 6.10
CA GLY A 193 -4.40 -6.01 5.84
C GLY A 193 -3.48 -7.12 6.32
N SER A 194 -2.19 -6.81 6.42
CA SER A 194 -1.19 -7.69 7.02
C SER A 194 -0.41 -6.97 8.12
N ARG A 195 0.07 -7.76 9.09
CA ARG A 195 0.99 -7.32 10.14
C ARG A 195 2.38 -7.82 9.81
N VAL A 196 3.35 -6.90 9.79
CA VAL A 196 4.78 -7.18 9.68
C VAL A 196 5.42 -6.90 11.04
N ALA A 197 5.92 -7.93 11.71
CA ALA A 197 6.49 -7.82 13.04
C ALA A 197 8.02 -7.82 12.98
N PHE A 198 8.63 -6.67 13.33
CA PHE A 198 10.06 -6.52 13.53
C PHE A 198 10.38 -6.90 14.98
N THR A 199 11.02 -8.05 15.17
CA THR A 199 11.23 -8.59 16.52
C THR A 199 12.71 -8.71 16.89
N SER A 200 13.05 -8.27 18.10
CA SER A 200 14.40 -8.42 18.66
C SER A 200 14.63 -9.75 19.35
N GLY A 201 15.92 -10.06 19.56
CA GLY A 201 16.34 -11.33 20.14
C GLY A 201 16.23 -12.50 19.15
N SER A 202 16.60 -13.69 19.60
CA SER A 202 16.68 -14.86 18.73
C SER A 202 15.60 -15.90 19.01
N ALA A 203 14.73 -15.71 20.00
CA ALA A 203 13.81 -16.76 20.46
C ALA A 203 12.81 -17.19 19.38
N VAL A 204 12.14 -16.23 18.72
CA VAL A 204 11.17 -16.51 17.64
C VAL A 204 11.89 -17.13 16.44
N GLN A 205 12.98 -16.50 15.98
CA GLN A 205 13.78 -16.96 14.85
C GLN A 205 14.34 -18.38 15.07
N SER A 206 14.97 -18.63 16.22
CA SER A 206 15.57 -19.93 16.55
C SER A 206 14.51 -21.03 16.60
N ALA A 207 13.30 -20.71 17.07
CA ALA A 207 12.20 -21.67 17.14
C ALA A 207 11.64 -22.02 15.76
N LEU A 208 11.60 -21.06 14.83
CA LEU A 208 10.92 -21.23 13.54
C LEU A 208 11.84 -21.63 12.39
N CYS A 209 13.09 -21.15 12.36
CA CYS A 209 13.97 -21.29 11.20
C CYS A 209 15.46 -21.50 11.53
N GLY A 210 15.90 -21.35 12.79
CA GLY A 210 17.32 -21.53 13.16
C GLY A 210 18.29 -20.48 12.61
N GLY A 211 17.84 -19.59 11.73
CA GLY A 211 18.57 -18.45 11.16
C GLY A 211 17.96 -18.01 9.82
N CYS A 212 17.15 -16.96 9.83
CA CYS A 212 16.44 -16.44 8.65
C CYS A 212 16.32 -14.91 8.67
N GLY A 213 16.10 -14.28 7.52
CA GLY A 213 15.87 -12.84 7.38
C GLY A 213 14.44 -12.43 7.76
N GLY A 214 13.48 -13.24 7.34
CA GLY A 214 12.06 -13.11 7.66
C GLY A 214 11.32 -14.45 7.53
N LEU A 215 9.99 -14.41 7.65
CA LEU A 215 9.07 -15.54 7.41
C LEU A 215 7.68 -15.01 7.04
N GLY A 216 7.10 -15.55 5.97
CA GLY A 216 5.81 -15.10 5.44
C GLY A 216 4.90 -16.27 5.08
N TRP A 217 3.64 -16.23 5.54
CA TRP A 217 2.62 -17.13 5.01
C TRP A 217 2.24 -16.73 3.59
N ILE A 218 1.98 -17.71 2.72
CA ILE A 218 1.59 -17.43 1.33
C ILE A 218 0.07 -17.28 1.20
N GLY A 219 -0.36 -16.26 0.45
CA GLY A 219 -1.76 -16.09 0.04
C GLY A 219 -2.73 -15.88 1.21
N THR A 220 -2.29 -15.16 2.25
CA THR A 220 -3.08 -14.92 3.46
C THR A 220 -3.69 -13.52 3.54
N PHE A 221 -3.26 -12.59 2.68
CA PHE A 221 -3.65 -11.18 2.78
C PHE A 221 -5.16 -10.97 2.64
N ASP A 222 -5.80 -11.62 1.66
CA ASP A 222 -7.25 -11.56 1.45
C ASP A 222 -8.01 -12.83 1.86
N ALA A 223 -7.31 -13.78 2.47
CA ALA A 223 -7.89 -15.03 2.94
C ALA A 223 -8.95 -14.77 4.03
N VAL A 224 -10.16 -15.28 3.80
CA VAL A 224 -11.28 -15.18 4.77
C VAL A 224 -11.25 -16.28 5.83
N THR A 225 -10.36 -17.25 5.68
CA THR A 225 -10.13 -18.33 6.63
C THR A 225 -8.75 -18.18 7.22
N GLN A 226 -8.65 -18.26 8.56
CA GLN A 226 -7.36 -18.33 9.27
C GLN A 226 -6.43 -17.09 9.12
N GLY A 227 -6.88 -15.98 8.53
CA GLY A 227 -6.07 -14.76 8.43
C GLY A 227 -5.58 -14.24 9.80
N GLU A 228 -6.42 -14.31 10.83
CA GLU A 228 -6.03 -13.91 12.20
C GLU A 228 -4.98 -14.84 12.83
N THR A 229 -4.93 -16.10 12.40
CA THR A 229 -4.03 -17.12 12.95
C THR A 229 -2.75 -17.29 12.13
N ARG A 230 -2.73 -16.87 10.87
CA ARG A 230 -1.57 -16.87 9.96
C ARG A 230 -0.96 -15.47 9.84
N SER A 231 -0.58 -14.94 10.98
CA SER A 231 -0.02 -13.60 11.19
C SER A 231 0.92 -13.65 12.40
N PRO A 232 1.93 -12.79 12.51
CA PRO A 232 2.41 -11.82 11.53
C PRO A 232 3.31 -12.46 10.47
N ALA A 233 3.66 -11.69 9.46
CA ALA A 233 4.90 -11.86 8.72
C ALA A 233 6.07 -11.41 9.63
N TRP A 234 7.11 -12.22 9.78
CA TRP A 234 8.21 -11.95 10.69
C TRP A 234 9.38 -11.30 9.97
N ILE A 235 9.99 -10.30 10.60
CA ILE A 235 11.27 -9.73 10.18
C ILE A 235 12.24 -9.84 11.35
N PHE A 236 13.48 -10.24 11.07
CA PHE A 236 14.54 -10.41 12.05
C PHE A 236 15.70 -9.40 11.81
N PRO A 237 15.56 -8.15 12.29
CA PRO A 237 16.51 -7.06 12.03
C PRO A 237 17.97 -7.39 12.36
N SER A 238 18.22 -8.15 13.43
CA SER A 238 19.57 -8.53 13.83
C SER A 238 20.30 -9.34 12.75
N SER A 239 19.62 -10.28 12.10
CA SER A 239 20.15 -11.05 10.96
C SER A 239 20.33 -10.20 9.71
N LEU A 240 19.53 -9.15 9.57
CA LEU A 240 19.60 -8.17 8.49
C LEU A 240 20.61 -7.04 8.80
N GLY A 241 21.38 -7.17 9.88
CA GLY A 241 22.40 -6.20 10.28
C GLY A 241 21.85 -4.86 10.79
N ASN A 242 20.56 -4.81 11.17
CA ASN A 242 19.82 -3.60 11.53
C ASN A 242 19.94 -2.47 10.50
N ARG A 243 20.02 -2.83 9.21
CA ARG A 243 20.09 -1.87 8.11
C ARG A 243 18.68 -1.57 7.63
N ALA A 244 18.30 -0.29 7.58
CA ALA A 244 16.96 0.13 7.17
C ALA A 244 16.58 -0.42 5.80
N LYS A 245 17.49 -0.37 4.81
CA LYS A 245 17.27 -1.00 3.50
C LYS A 245 16.94 -2.49 3.64
N SER A 246 17.81 -3.28 4.25
CA SER A 246 17.59 -4.73 4.38
C SER A 246 16.32 -5.08 5.14
N MET A 247 15.99 -4.32 6.18
CA MET A 247 14.73 -4.46 6.93
C MET A 247 13.50 -4.14 6.07
N ALA A 248 13.58 -3.12 5.21
CA ALA A 248 12.50 -2.74 4.30
C ALA A 248 12.31 -3.76 3.17
N GLU A 249 13.39 -4.17 2.50
CA GLU A 249 13.30 -5.19 1.42
C GLU A 249 12.69 -6.48 1.97
N ALA A 250 13.14 -6.95 3.15
CA ALA A 250 12.55 -8.11 3.80
C ALA A 250 11.07 -7.87 4.12
N ALA A 251 10.71 -6.72 4.69
CA ALA A 251 9.31 -6.41 4.99
C ALA A 251 8.42 -6.44 3.75
N SER A 252 8.86 -5.83 2.65
CA SER A 252 8.13 -5.83 1.39
C SER A 252 8.02 -7.24 0.80
N HIS A 253 9.09 -8.02 0.85
CA HIS A 253 9.16 -9.41 0.42
C HIS A 253 8.19 -10.32 1.18
N GLU A 254 8.19 -10.29 2.51
CA GLU A 254 7.32 -11.15 3.31
C GLU A 254 5.83 -10.79 3.16
N VAL A 255 5.53 -9.51 2.92
CA VAL A 255 4.16 -9.08 2.55
C VAL A 255 3.82 -9.54 1.14
N GLY A 256 4.80 -9.58 0.22
CA GLY A 256 4.66 -10.17 -1.11
C GLY A 256 4.21 -11.63 -1.04
N HIS A 257 4.77 -12.43 -0.14
CA HIS A 257 4.27 -13.78 0.13
C HIS A 257 2.81 -13.76 0.61
N ASN A 258 2.44 -12.88 1.54
CA ASN A 258 1.03 -12.78 1.95
C ASN A 258 0.09 -12.48 0.76
N LEU A 259 0.61 -11.78 -0.25
CA LEU A 259 -0.04 -11.45 -1.52
C LEU A 259 0.11 -12.55 -2.60
N GLY A 260 0.57 -13.74 -2.22
CA GLY A 260 0.60 -14.91 -3.09
C GLY A 260 1.85 -15.07 -3.95
N LEU A 261 2.83 -14.18 -3.82
CA LEU A 261 4.05 -14.19 -4.64
C LEU A 261 5.02 -15.29 -4.20
N ALA A 262 5.63 -15.97 -5.17
CA ALA A 262 6.77 -16.84 -4.98
C ALA A 262 8.10 -16.07 -5.14
N HIS A 263 9.23 -16.72 -4.88
CA HIS A 263 10.52 -16.05 -5.03
C HIS A 263 10.88 -15.75 -6.49
N ASP A 264 11.49 -14.58 -6.68
CA ASP A 264 12.28 -14.26 -7.85
C ASP A 264 13.70 -14.82 -7.71
N GLY A 265 13.87 -16.02 -8.26
CA GLY A 265 15.11 -16.78 -8.24
C GLY A 265 15.88 -16.77 -9.55
N THR A 266 16.99 -17.51 -9.55
CA THR A 266 17.65 -17.94 -10.78
C THR A 266 17.50 -19.44 -10.97
N THR A 267 17.84 -19.95 -12.15
CA THR A 267 17.91 -21.40 -12.42
C THR A 267 18.73 -22.23 -11.40
N THR A 268 19.56 -21.60 -10.55
CA THR A 268 20.40 -22.26 -9.55
C THR A 268 20.17 -21.81 -8.10
N SER A 269 19.32 -20.81 -7.87
CA SER A 269 19.13 -20.21 -6.53
C SER A 269 17.68 -19.76 -6.39
N PRO A 270 16.99 -20.07 -5.28
CA PRO A 270 15.63 -19.57 -5.06
C PRO A 270 15.58 -18.04 -5.00
N TYR A 271 16.70 -17.37 -4.67
CA TYR A 271 16.79 -15.91 -4.66
C TYR A 271 17.74 -15.39 -5.72
N TYR A 272 17.28 -14.40 -6.49
CA TYR A 272 18.12 -13.57 -7.32
C TYR A 272 18.49 -12.28 -6.58
N GLY A 273 19.78 -12.12 -6.26
CA GLY A 273 20.28 -10.94 -5.55
C GLY A 273 20.33 -9.65 -6.37
N GLY A 274 19.94 -9.71 -7.66
CA GLY A 274 20.10 -8.62 -8.59
C GLY A 274 21.55 -8.38 -9.02
N GLY A 275 21.74 -7.30 -9.76
CA GLY A 275 23.04 -6.73 -10.09
C GLY A 275 23.34 -5.45 -9.30
N THR A 276 24.40 -4.75 -9.68
CA THR A 276 24.77 -3.48 -9.03
C THR A 276 23.69 -2.40 -9.16
N LEU A 277 22.95 -2.37 -10.26
CA LEU A 277 21.94 -1.34 -10.51
C LEU A 277 20.56 -1.74 -9.99
N TRP A 278 20.11 -2.97 -10.24
CA TRP A 278 18.72 -3.39 -10.03
C TRP A 278 18.63 -4.76 -9.35
N GLY A 279 17.55 -5.03 -8.63
CA GLY A 279 17.18 -6.37 -8.17
C GLY A 279 15.68 -6.49 -7.87
N PRO A 280 15.09 -7.69 -7.96
CA PRO A 280 13.66 -7.88 -7.73
C PRO A 280 13.31 -7.93 -6.23
N LEU A 281 12.17 -7.35 -5.84
CA LEU A 281 11.66 -7.36 -4.45
C LEU A 281 11.44 -8.79 -3.92
N MET A 282 10.89 -9.68 -4.75
CA MET A 282 10.72 -11.10 -4.40
C MET A 282 12.02 -11.92 -4.54
N GLY A 283 13.14 -11.28 -4.88
CA GLY A 283 14.46 -11.90 -4.91
C GLY A 283 15.23 -11.55 -3.65
N SER A 284 16.50 -11.12 -3.78
CA SER A 284 17.35 -10.73 -2.64
C SER A 284 18.13 -9.41 -2.81
N PRO A 285 17.47 -8.28 -3.11
CA PRO A 285 18.09 -7.13 -3.73
C PRO A 285 18.77 -6.16 -2.73
N TYR A 286 19.21 -6.66 -1.57
CA TYR A 286 19.82 -5.87 -0.49
C TYR A 286 21.02 -5.04 -0.96
N SER A 287 21.72 -5.54 -1.97
CA SER A 287 22.89 -4.88 -2.54
C SER A 287 22.60 -4.14 -3.82
N SER A 288 21.39 -4.15 -4.37
CA SER A 288 21.02 -3.45 -5.60
C SER A 288 20.87 -1.95 -5.39
N GLY A 289 20.89 -1.16 -6.45
CA GLY A 289 20.66 0.29 -6.37
C GLY A 289 19.17 0.59 -6.24
N VAL A 290 18.44 0.15 -7.25
CA VAL A 290 16.98 0.18 -7.38
C VAL A 290 16.46 -1.22 -7.04
N THR A 291 15.34 -1.29 -6.34
CA THR A 291 14.61 -2.52 -6.06
C THR A 291 13.20 -2.33 -6.59
N GLN A 292 12.63 -3.34 -7.24
CA GLN A 292 11.32 -3.20 -7.91
C GLN A 292 10.58 -4.54 -7.95
N TRP A 293 9.27 -4.49 -8.16
CA TRP A 293 8.48 -5.67 -8.58
C TRP A 293 8.98 -6.18 -9.93
N SER A 294 8.84 -7.48 -10.17
CA SER A 294 9.28 -8.15 -11.41
C SER A 294 8.18 -8.88 -12.15
N GLN A 295 8.48 -9.20 -13.41
CA GLN A 295 7.76 -10.19 -14.21
C GLN A 295 8.69 -11.33 -14.65
N GLY A 296 9.86 -11.47 -14.02
CA GLY A 296 10.83 -12.50 -14.34
C GLY A 296 11.56 -12.33 -15.68
N ASP A 297 11.61 -11.13 -16.25
CA ASP A 297 12.27 -10.91 -17.56
C ASP A 297 13.81 -10.83 -17.46
N TYR A 298 14.35 -10.78 -16.24
CA TYR A 298 15.79 -10.76 -16.02
C TYR A 298 16.45 -12.07 -16.45
N THR A 299 17.74 -11.97 -16.78
CA THR A 299 18.49 -13.13 -17.28
C THR A 299 18.52 -14.25 -16.26
N ALA A 300 18.12 -15.45 -16.71
CA ALA A 300 18.10 -16.69 -15.92
C ALA A 300 17.07 -16.74 -14.77
N ALA A 301 16.03 -15.90 -14.82
CA ALA A 301 14.89 -15.99 -13.91
C ALA A 301 14.32 -17.42 -13.85
N SER A 302 14.02 -17.89 -12.65
CA SER A 302 13.32 -19.18 -12.42
C SER A 302 11.82 -19.02 -12.23
N ASN A 303 11.37 -17.80 -11.95
CA ASN A 303 9.97 -17.42 -11.77
C ASN A 303 9.62 -16.34 -12.80
N HIS A 304 8.39 -16.39 -13.33
CA HIS A 304 7.85 -15.47 -14.32
C HIS A 304 6.44 -14.99 -13.94
N GLU A 305 6.15 -14.96 -12.64
CA GLU A 305 4.96 -14.30 -12.10
C GLU A 305 4.99 -12.82 -12.45
N ASP A 306 3.86 -12.29 -12.94
CA ASP A 306 3.63 -10.85 -12.97
C ASP A 306 3.27 -10.41 -11.55
N ASP A 307 4.27 -9.94 -10.80
CA ASP A 307 4.12 -9.60 -9.38
C ASP A 307 2.95 -8.65 -9.13
N VAL A 308 2.79 -7.64 -9.99
CA VAL A 308 1.76 -6.62 -9.85
C VAL A 308 0.38 -7.22 -10.06
N ALA A 309 0.21 -8.09 -11.06
CA ALA A 309 -1.04 -8.79 -11.32
C ALA A 309 -1.36 -9.81 -10.23
N VAL A 310 -0.38 -10.59 -9.76
CA VAL A 310 -0.59 -11.59 -8.69
C VAL A 310 -1.01 -10.88 -7.40
N ALA A 311 -0.33 -9.81 -6.99
CA ALA A 311 -0.75 -9.01 -5.84
C ALA A 311 -2.17 -8.44 -6.02
N GLY A 312 -2.49 -8.00 -7.25
CA GLY A 312 -3.82 -7.58 -7.71
C GLY A 312 -4.94 -8.59 -7.42
N THR A 313 -4.64 -9.87 -7.63
CA THR A 313 -5.60 -10.97 -7.40
C THR A 313 -5.67 -11.46 -5.95
N ASN A 314 -4.72 -11.07 -5.09
CA ASN A 314 -4.58 -11.53 -3.71
C ASN A 314 -4.84 -10.44 -2.66
N GLY A 315 -5.57 -9.39 -3.03
CA GLY A 315 -6.26 -8.54 -2.05
C GLY A 315 -5.92 -7.07 -2.03
N ILE A 316 -4.86 -6.64 -2.73
CA ILE A 316 -4.60 -5.24 -2.99
C ILE A 316 -4.93 -4.94 -4.44
N THR A 317 -5.47 -3.76 -4.71
CA THR A 317 -5.73 -3.29 -6.07
C THR A 317 -4.78 -2.16 -6.39
N LEU A 318 -4.56 -1.87 -7.68
CA LEU A 318 -3.87 -0.65 -8.07
C LEU A 318 -4.65 0.59 -7.60
N ARG A 319 -3.93 1.69 -7.41
CA ARG A 319 -4.55 2.98 -7.14
C ARG A 319 -5.32 3.47 -8.37
N PRO A 320 -6.37 4.26 -8.18
CA PRO A 320 -6.93 5.04 -9.27
C PRO A 320 -5.86 5.97 -9.84
N ASP A 321 -5.77 6.00 -11.16
CA ASP A 321 -4.94 6.95 -11.91
C ASP A 321 -5.36 8.40 -11.60
N GLU A 322 -4.37 9.25 -11.41
CA GLU A 322 -4.53 10.65 -11.03
C GLU A 322 -4.47 11.61 -12.24
N ALA A 323 -3.81 11.24 -13.35
CA ALA A 323 -3.78 12.02 -14.59
C ALA A 323 -3.72 11.15 -15.86
N GLY A 324 -4.68 11.30 -16.77
CA GLY A 324 -4.70 10.48 -17.98
C GLY A 324 -3.63 10.87 -19.00
N SER A 325 -3.37 9.99 -19.98
CA SER A 325 -2.22 10.08 -20.90
C SER A 325 -2.49 10.76 -22.26
N THR A 326 -3.40 11.72 -22.33
CA THR A 326 -3.78 12.41 -23.58
C THR A 326 -4.04 13.90 -23.34
N PRO A 327 -4.00 14.75 -24.39
CA PRO A 327 -4.37 16.16 -24.25
C PRO A 327 -5.74 16.40 -23.60
N SER A 328 -6.72 15.52 -23.86
CA SER A 328 -8.09 15.62 -23.33
C SER A 328 -8.28 15.09 -21.91
N THR A 329 -7.34 14.27 -21.43
CA THR A 329 -7.41 13.63 -20.10
C THR A 329 -6.31 14.13 -19.15
N ALA A 330 -5.47 15.04 -19.64
CA ALA A 330 -4.40 15.64 -18.87
C ALA A 330 -4.93 16.44 -17.68
N LEU A 331 -4.24 16.34 -16.54
CA LEU A 331 -4.57 17.07 -15.34
C LEU A 331 -3.92 18.47 -15.37
N PRO A 332 -4.64 19.57 -15.09
CA PRO A 332 -3.99 20.88 -14.94
C PRO A 332 -2.94 20.85 -13.82
N LEU A 333 -1.79 21.52 -14.00
CA LEU A 333 -0.73 21.56 -12.97
C LEU A 333 -1.22 22.04 -11.60
N ALA A 334 -2.20 22.97 -11.56
CA ALA A 334 -2.79 23.45 -10.31
C ALA A 334 -3.60 22.39 -9.55
N GLU A 335 -4.05 21.34 -10.24
CA GLU A 335 -4.86 20.26 -9.69
C GLU A 335 -4.02 19.04 -9.27
N LEU A 336 -2.73 19.01 -9.61
CA LEU A 336 -1.82 17.95 -9.20
C LEU A 336 -1.67 17.94 -7.67
N PRO A 337 -2.14 16.89 -6.96
CA PRO A 337 -2.22 16.88 -5.50
C PRO A 337 -0.86 17.09 -4.82
N GLY A 338 -0.68 18.25 -4.19
CA GLY A 338 0.59 18.58 -3.51
C GLY A 338 1.81 18.63 -4.44
N GLY A 339 1.58 18.75 -5.75
CA GLY A 339 2.63 18.68 -6.78
C GLY A 339 3.22 17.28 -6.96
N GLY A 340 2.54 16.21 -6.55
CA GLY A 340 2.99 14.84 -6.75
C GLY A 340 1.93 13.94 -7.38
N GLY A 341 2.41 12.86 -7.99
CA GLY A 341 1.60 11.80 -8.62
C GLY A 341 2.23 10.43 -8.40
N VAL A 342 1.59 9.39 -8.92
CA VAL A 342 2.04 8.00 -8.80
C VAL A 342 1.92 7.31 -10.16
N ILE A 343 3.04 6.78 -10.66
CA ILE A 343 3.02 5.87 -11.81
C ILE A 343 2.67 4.48 -11.30
N THR A 344 1.47 4.01 -11.62
CA THR A 344 0.88 2.77 -11.08
C THR A 344 1.11 1.54 -11.95
N THR A 345 1.37 1.73 -13.25
CA THR A 345 1.65 0.65 -14.21
C THR A 345 2.70 1.07 -15.23
N ARG A 346 3.29 0.11 -15.95
CA ARG A 346 4.23 0.40 -17.04
C ARG A 346 3.62 1.23 -18.19
N SER A 347 2.29 1.19 -18.34
CA SER A 347 1.56 1.97 -19.36
C SER A 347 1.03 3.30 -18.82
N ASP A 348 1.23 3.56 -17.54
CA ASP A 348 0.79 4.77 -16.88
C ASP A 348 1.69 5.94 -17.29
N SER A 349 1.05 7.00 -17.78
CA SER A 349 1.72 8.22 -18.20
C SER A 349 0.85 9.39 -17.78
N ASP A 350 1.28 10.07 -16.72
CA ASP A 350 0.62 11.23 -16.16
C ASP A 350 0.89 12.45 -17.03
N TRP A 351 -0.12 12.95 -17.75
CA TRP A 351 0.02 14.18 -18.52
C TRP A 351 -0.48 15.38 -17.73
N ILE A 352 0.41 16.33 -17.49
CA ILE A 352 0.15 17.53 -16.72
C ILE A 352 0.11 18.75 -17.65
N GLY A 353 -1.06 19.40 -17.74
CA GLY A 353 -1.29 20.57 -18.56
C GLY A 353 -0.64 21.84 -18.00
N ILE A 354 0.08 22.56 -18.85
CA ILE A 354 0.70 23.84 -18.55
C ILE A 354 0.37 24.86 -19.66
N ASP A 355 0.20 26.12 -19.30
CA ASP A 355 -0.20 27.16 -20.25
C ASP A 355 0.38 28.53 -19.89
N HIS A 356 0.23 29.51 -20.78
CA HIS A 356 0.80 30.86 -20.68
C HIS A 356 2.30 30.82 -20.37
N CYS A 357 3.00 29.90 -21.01
CA CYS A 357 4.44 29.77 -20.90
C CYS A 357 5.15 30.97 -21.54
N ALA A 358 6.24 31.42 -20.93
CA ALA A 358 7.03 32.53 -21.44
C ALA A 358 8.51 32.35 -21.13
N GLY A 359 9.32 32.37 -22.19
CA GLY A 359 10.77 32.25 -22.07
C GLY A 359 11.20 30.81 -21.79
N THR A 360 12.21 30.63 -20.94
CA THR A 360 12.71 29.29 -20.60
C THR A 360 11.77 28.62 -19.62
N VAL A 361 11.13 27.54 -20.05
CA VAL A 361 10.36 26.64 -19.20
C VAL A 361 11.26 25.52 -18.74
N THR A 362 11.21 25.22 -17.43
CA THR A 362 11.90 24.06 -16.86
C THR A 362 10.89 23.21 -16.12
N ALA A 363 10.74 21.97 -16.59
CA ALA A 363 10.02 20.90 -15.91
C ALA A 363 11.03 19.96 -15.25
N ARG A 364 10.77 19.58 -14.00
CA ARG A 364 11.58 18.63 -13.24
C ARG A 364 10.68 17.67 -12.47
N ALA A 365 10.92 16.39 -12.65
CA ALA A 365 10.26 15.31 -11.92
C ALA A 365 11.30 14.58 -11.06
N ASP A 366 11.06 14.55 -9.75
CA ASP A 366 11.88 13.89 -8.76
C ASP A 366 11.13 12.67 -8.20
N PRO A 367 11.69 11.45 -8.24
CA PRO A 367 11.05 10.29 -7.61
C PRO A 367 11.14 10.38 -6.08
N ALA A 368 10.67 9.35 -5.37
CA ALA A 368 10.83 9.28 -3.91
C ALA A 368 12.28 9.55 -3.46
N ALA A 369 12.44 10.36 -2.41
CA ALA A 369 13.77 10.70 -1.90
C ALA A 369 14.49 9.51 -1.23
N VAL A 370 13.72 8.54 -0.74
CA VAL A 370 14.21 7.36 -0.02
C VAL A 370 13.69 6.11 -0.71
N GLY A 371 14.61 5.24 -1.13
CA GLY A 371 14.26 4.00 -1.81
C GLY A 371 13.40 4.15 -3.07
N PRO A 372 13.68 5.11 -3.98
CA PRO A 372 12.89 5.26 -5.20
C PRO A 372 12.86 3.98 -6.02
N ASN A 373 11.65 3.49 -6.33
CA ASN A 373 11.46 2.43 -7.31
C ASN A 373 11.28 3.02 -8.72
N LEU A 374 10.65 4.20 -8.84
CA LEU A 374 10.43 4.89 -10.12
C LEU A 374 11.73 5.46 -10.71
N ASP A 375 12.03 5.05 -11.95
CA ASP A 375 12.99 5.71 -12.84
C ASP A 375 12.20 6.53 -13.87
N VAL A 376 12.41 7.85 -13.92
CA VAL A 376 11.53 8.79 -14.60
C VAL A 376 11.95 9.03 -16.05
N LEU A 377 11.02 8.79 -16.98
CA LEU A 377 10.98 9.47 -18.27
C LEU A 377 10.11 10.72 -18.18
N LEU A 378 10.71 11.87 -18.46
CA LEU A 378 10.03 13.17 -18.51
C LEU A 378 9.99 13.69 -19.94
N GLU A 379 8.82 14.06 -20.41
CA GLU A 379 8.63 14.65 -21.74
C GLU A 379 7.86 15.95 -21.66
N VAL A 380 8.21 16.90 -22.53
CA VAL A 380 7.39 18.08 -22.80
C VAL A 380 6.77 17.91 -24.18
N ARG A 381 5.46 18.04 -24.27
CA ARG A 381 4.65 17.77 -25.46
C ARG A 381 3.85 19.01 -25.86
N ASN A 382 3.57 19.16 -27.15
CA ASN A 382 2.75 20.24 -27.69
C ASN A 382 1.25 19.96 -27.53
N ALA A 383 0.41 20.93 -27.92
CA ALA A 383 -1.06 20.83 -27.87
C ALA A 383 -1.64 19.59 -28.60
N ALA A 384 -0.95 19.08 -29.64
CA ALA A 384 -1.35 17.88 -30.37
C ALA A 384 -0.81 16.58 -29.76
N GLY A 385 -0.06 16.66 -28.66
CA GLY A 385 0.57 15.53 -27.98
C GLY A 385 1.92 15.09 -28.54
N ALA A 386 2.48 15.80 -29.52
CA ALA A 386 3.81 15.47 -30.06
C ALA A 386 4.93 15.91 -29.10
N VAL A 387 5.92 15.05 -28.89
CA VAL A 387 7.08 15.31 -28.02
C VAL A 387 7.94 16.44 -28.61
N LEU A 388 8.16 17.47 -27.81
CA LEU A 388 9.05 18.60 -28.10
C LEU A 388 10.45 18.37 -27.52
N ALA A 389 10.52 17.79 -26.34
CA ALA A 389 11.76 17.42 -25.67
C ALA A 389 11.51 16.29 -24.68
N SER A 390 12.54 15.50 -24.39
CA SER A 390 12.48 14.40 -23.43
C SER A 390 13.79 14.29 -22.64
N ALA A 391 13.70 13.70 -21.45
CA ALA A 391 14.85 13.37 -20.61
C ALA A 391 14.55 12.07 -19.83
N ALA A 392 15.50 11.14 -19.89
CA ALA A 392 15.60 9.95 -19.05
C ALA A 392 17.09 9.75 -18.73
N PRO A 393 17.63 10.41 -17.69
CA PRO A 393 19.04 10.29 -17.36
C PRO A 393 19.42 8.86 -17.03
N ALA A 394 20.61 8.41 -17.45
CA ALA A 394 21.03 7.05 -17.18
C ALA A 394 21.20 6.82 -15.68
N THR A 395 20.43 5.88 -15.12
CA THR A 395 20.61 5.40 -13.76
C THR A 395 22.02 4.83 -13.54
N ALA A 396 22.68 5.35 -12.51
CA ALA A 396 24.04 4.99 -12.15
C ALA A 396 24.16 4.83 -10.64
N ARG A 397 24.91 3.81 -10.22
CA ARG A 397 25.32 3.67 -8.83
C ARG A 397 26.64 4.38 -8.59
N THR A 398 26.67 5.19 -7.54
CA THR A 398 27.86 5.90 -7.05
C THR A 398 28.17 5.48 -5.61
N THR A 399 29.30 5.93 -5.08
CA THR A 399 29.63 5.75 -3.65
C THR A 399 28.69 6.50 -2.71
N ALA A 400 27.93 7.48 -3.22
CA ALA A 400 27.01 8.31 -2.45
C ALA A 400 25.55 7.83 -2.52
N GLY A 401 25.22 6.91 -3.43
CA GLY A 401 23.82 6.71 -3.80
C GLY A 401 23.60 6.17 -5.20
N VAL A 402 22.33 5.94 -5.52
CA VAL A 402 21.85 5.86 -6.89
C VAL A 402 21.54 7.26 -7.38
N THR A 403 21.88 7.54 -8.63
CA THR A 403 21.59 8.81 -9.32
C THR A 403 20.98 8.51 -10.68
N GLY A 404 20.29 9.48 -11.28
CA GLY A 404 19.74 9.35 -12.63
C GLY A 404 18.25 9.03 -12.69
N LEU A 405 17.65 8.61 -11.57
CA LEU A 405 16.22 8.25 -11.48
C LEU A 405 15.25 9.43 -11.65
N GLY A 406 15.71 10.67 -11.43
CA GLY A 406 14.92 11.88 -11.67
C GLY A 406 15.31 12.55 -12.98
N ALA A 407 14.36 13.26 -13.59
CA ALA A 407 14.53 13.87 -14.91
C ALA A 407 14.18 15.36 -14.92
N SER A 408 14.84 16.10 -15.81
CA SER A 408 14.63 17.54 -15.97
C SER A 408 14.75 17.92 -17.45
N VAL A 409 13.82 18.72 -17.94
CA VAL A 409 13.80 19.27 -19.30
C VAL A 409 13.69 20.79 -19.22
N SER A 410 14.54 21.48 -19.97
CA SER A 410 14.50 22.94 -20.12
C SER A 410 14.49 23.34 -21.58
N LEU A 411 13.49 24.12 -22.00
CA LEU A 411 13.33 24.57 -23.39
C LEU A 411 12.58 25.91 -23.46
N PRO A 412 12.81 26.73 -24.49
CA PRO A 412 12.04 27.95 -24.70
C PRO A 412 10.62 27.61 -25.15
N LEU A 413 9.60 28.08 -24.42
CA LEU A 413 8.19 27.97 -24.80
C LEU A 413 7.51 29.34 -24.72
N THR A 414 6.53 29.54 -25.60
CA THR A 414 5.68 30.74 -25.61
C THR A 414 4.23 30.31 -25.84
N GLY A 415 3.32 30.75 -24.96
CA GLY A 415 1.90 30.42 -25.02
C GLY A 415 1.58 29.04 -24.44
N GLY A 416 0.67 28.32 -25.08
CA GLY A 416 0.19 27.00 -24.70
C GLY A 416 -1.16 26.71 -25.35
N PRO A 417 -1.79 25.56 -25.05
CA PRO A 417 -1.38 24.60 -24.04
C PRO A 417 -0.18 23.74 -24.44
N PHE A 418 0.62 23.34 -23.45
CA PHE A 418 1.63 22.29 -23.54
C PHE A 418 1.34 21.25 -22.44
N TYR A 419 2.00 20.10 -22.52
CA TYR A 419 1.85 19.03 -21.55
C TYR A 419 3.22 18.56 -21.07
N VAL A 420 3.37 18.34 -19.77
CA VAL A 420 4.49 17.62 -19.18
C VAL A 420 4.01 16.20 -18.91
N ALA A 421 4.58 15.21 -19.60
CA ALA A 421 4.27 13.81 -19.38
C ALA A 421 5.34 13.16 -18.50
N VAL A 422 4.91 12.48 -17.44
CA VAL A 422 5.75 11.69 -16.53
C VAL A 422 5.40 10.21 -16.74
N SER A 423 6.39 9.34 -16.83
CA SER A 423 6.21 7.89 -16.96
C SER A 423 7.42 7.13 -16.43
N GLY A 424 7.27 5.83 -16.21
CA GLY A 424 8.38 4.92 -15.86
C GLY A 424 9.24 4.56 -17.07
N VAL A 425 10.54 4.34 -16.85
CA VAL A 425 11.48 3.86 -17.88
C VAL A 425 12.47 2.85 -17.32
N GLY A 426 13.09 2.04 -18.18
CA GLY A 426 14.23 1.22 -17.81
C GLY A 426 15.57 1.94 -18.00
N SER A 427 16.63 1.37 -17.44
CA SER A 427 17.99 1.90 -17.58
C SER A 427 19.03 0.79 -17.70
N GLY A 428 20.27 1.11 -18.07
CA GLY A 428 21.36 0.15 -18.17
C GLY A 428 22.67 0.77 -18.64
N ALA A 429 23.70 -0.07 -18.81
CA ALA A 429 25.05 0.42 -19.12
C ALA A 429 25.07 1.29 -20.39
N GLY A 430 25.72 2.45 -20.31
CA GLY A 430 25.76 3.41 -21.41
C GLY A 430 24.41 4.08 -21.74
N GLY A 431 23.41 3.99 -20.86
CA GLY A 431 22.07 4.57 -21.04
C GLY A 431 21.12 3.70 -21.87
N THR A 432 21.43 2.42 -22.08
CA THR A 432 20.55 1.49 -22.79
C THR A 432 19.70 0.68 -21.81
N SER A 433 18.37 0.77 -21.91
CA SER A 433 17.45 -0.03 -21.11
C SER A 433 17.54 -1.52 -21.44
N GLY A 434 17.35 -2.36 -20.42
CA GLY A 434 17.19 -3.80 -20.58
C GLY A 434 18.29 -4.69 -20.00
N TRP A 435 17.93 -5.96 -19.84
CA TRP A 435 18.68 -6.96 -19.07
C TRP A 435 20.05 -7.32 -19.65
N SER A 436 20.19 -7.33 -20.98
CA SER A 436 21.43 -7.74 -21.65
C SER A 436 22.61 -6.78 -21.43
N SER A 437 22.35 -5.53 -21.00
CA SER A 437 23.38 -4.54 -20.69
C SER A 437 23.70 -4.44 -19.19
N GLY A 438 23.16 -5.36 -18.36
CA GLY A 438 23.21 -5.27 -16.90
C GLY A 438 22.29 -4.19 -16.33
N GLY A 439 21.34 -3.72 -17.15
CA GLY A 439 20.26 -2.82 -16.79
C GLY A 439 18.98 -3.55 -16.38
N TYR A 440 17.86 -2.83 -16.50
CA TYR A 440 16.49 -3.27 -16.26
C TYR A 440 15.56 -2.59 -17.26
N ASP A 441 14.36 -3.15 -17.44
CA ASP A 441 13.31 -2.57 -18.27
C ASP A 441 12.40 -1.63 -17.47
N ASP A 442 11.26 -1.24 -18.04
CA ASP A 442 10.31 -0.29 -17.46
C ASP A 442 9.24 -0.94 -16.58
N TYR A 443 9.17 -2.28 -16.49
CA TYR A 443 8.05 -2.96 -15.82
C TYR A 443 7.92 -2.54 -14.35
N GLY A 444 9.04 -2.56 -13.63
CA GLY A 444 9.10 -2.27 -12.20
C GLY A 444 9.29 -0.79 -11.87
N SER A 445 9.43 0.07 -12.88
CA SER A 445 9.63 1.52 -12.71
C SER A 445 8.30 2.22 -12.42
N LEU A 446 7.75 1.87 -11.27
CA LEU A 446 6.50 2.36 -10.71
C LEU A 446 6.79 3.09 -9.41
N GLY A 447 5.93 4.00 -8.98
CA GLY A 447 6.10 4.69 -7.70
C GLY A 447 5.78 6.17 -7.73
N THR A 448 6.19 6.87 -6.66
CA THR A 448 5.82 8.28 -6.48
C THR A 448 6.79 9.24 -7.18
N TYR A 449 6.26 10.37 -7.64
CA TYR A 449 7.09 11.51 -8.07
C TYR A 449 6.56 12.83 -7.55
N ARG A 450 7.43 13.85 -7.53
CA ARG A 450 7.06 15.26 -7.43
C ARG A 450 7.45 16.01 -8.68
N LEU A 451 6.51 16.77 -9.22
CA LEU A 451 6.68 17.60 -10.39
C LEU A 451 6.77 19.08 -9.99
N SER A 452 7.78 19.75 -10.54
CA SER A 452 7.87 21.20 -10.52
C SER A 452 8.01 21.73 -11.95
N VAL A 453 7.27 22.79 -12.26
CA VAL A 453 7.35 23.50 -13.54
C VAL A 453 7.53 24.98 -13.26
N THR A 454 8.51 25.59 -13.91
CA THR A 454 8.77 27.03 -13.86
C THR A 454 8.66 27.61 -15.26
N GLY A 455 8.26 28.89 -15.35
CA GLY A 455 8.13 29.59 -16.64
C GLY A 455 6.75 29.46 -17.31
N CYS A 456 5.76 28.86 -16.64
CA CYS A 456 4.36 28.78 -17.11
C CYS A 456 3.38 29.11 -15.98
N SER A 457 2.15 29.42 -16.34
CA SER A 457 1.01 29.43 -15.42
C SER A 457 0.44 28.03 -15.22
N SER A 458 -0.22 27.79 -14.08
CA SER A 458 -0.80 26.50 -13.73
C SER A 458 -2.28 26.33 -14.12
N SER A 459 -2.89 27.32 -14.80
CA SER A 459 -4.30 27.30 -15.20
C SER A 459 -4.46 27.11 -16.70
N LEU A 460 -5.17 26.06 -17.10
CA LEU A 460 -5.75 25.92 -18.44
C LEU A 460 -7.03 26.76 -18.51
N THR A 461 -6.92 28.09 -18.46
CA THR A 461 -8.08 28.95 -18.77
C THR A 461 -8.14 29.20 -20.26
N ASP A 462 -9.32 29.04 -20.85
CA ASP A 462 -9.57 29.37 -22.27
C ASP A 462 -8.95 30.72 -22.64
N PRO A 463 -8.39 30.86 -23.85
CA PRO A 463 -7.84 32.12 -24.31
C PRO A 463 -8.93 33.22 -24.23
N PRO A 464 -8.58 34.46 -23.85
CA PRO A 464 -9.56 35.53 -23.79
C PRO A 464 -10.07 35.82 -25.21
N THR A 465 -11.28 35.36 -25.53
CA THR A 465 -12.04 35.92 -26.65
C THR A 465 -12.68 37.22 -26.16
N ASP A 466 -12.25 38.30 -26.81
CA ASP A 466 -12.70 39.70 -26.79
C ASP A 466 -12.06 40.71 -25.81
N PRO A 467 -11.74 41.93 -26.31
CA PRO A 467 -11.31 43.06 -25.50
C PRO A 467 -12.45 43.55 -24.59
N PRO A 468 -12.14 44.12 -23.41
CA PRO A 468 -13.17 44.44 -22.42
C PRO A 468 -14.06 45.58 -22.92
N THR A 469 -15.33 45.28 -23.15
CA THR A 469 -16.37 46.30 -23.05
C THR A 469 -16.65 46.53 -21.57
N ASP A 470 -16.47 47.79 -21.15
CA ASP A 470 -16.81 48.33 -19.83
C ASP A 470 -18.28 47.97 -19.47
N ASP A 471 -18.47 46.89 -18.71
CA ASP A 471 -19.68 46.66 -17.95
C ASP A 471 -19.37 46.77 -16.45
N PRO A 472 -20.25 47.42 -15.66
CA PRO A 472 -19.98 47.71 -14.27
C PRO A 472 -19.86 46.44 -13.44
N VAL A 473 -18.75 46.32 -12.71
CA VAL A 473 -18.44 45.25 -11.76
C VAL A 473 -19.55 45.12 -10.72
N VAL A 474 -20.35 44.06 -10.82
CA VAL A 474 -21.10 43.51 -9.70
C VAL A 474 -20.11 42.64 -8.93
N ASN A 475 -19.73 43.09 -7.73
CA ASN A 475 -18.91 42.31 -6.82
C ASN A 475 -19.71 41.11 -6.31
N ASP A 476 -19.59 39.96 -6.96
CA ASP A 476 -20.01 38.71 -6.33
C ASP A 476 -18.99 38.33 -5.24
N PRO A 477 -19.44 38.04 -4.01
CA PRO A 477 -18.56 37.61 -2.93
C PRO A 477 -17.93 36.24 -3.28
N PRO A 478 -16.73 35.93 -2.76
CA PRO A 478 -16.00 34.73 -3.11
C PRO A 478 -16.82 33.46 -2.83
N VAL A 479 -16.93 32.59 -3.85
CA VAL A 479 -17.48 31.24 -3.70
C VAL A 479 -16.48 30.40 -2.91
N VAL A 480 -16.65 30.37 -1.60
CA VAL A 480 -15.96 29.43 -0.71
C VAL A 480 -16.48 28.03 -1.01
N VAL A 481 -15.69 27.21 -1.71
CA VAL A 481 -15.96 25.77 -1.81
C VAL A 481 -15.80 25.17 -0.40
N PRO A 482 -16.84 24.61 0.24
CA PRO A 482 -16.71 24.14 1.60
C PRO A 482 -15.85 22.87 1.64
N THR A 483 -14.67 22.97 2.25
CA THR A 483 -13.81 21.82 2.58
C THR A 483 -14.53 20.89 3.55
N VAL A 484 -14.72 19.63 3.14
CA VAL A 484 -15.26 18.59 4.01
C VAL A 484 -14.14 18.08 4.94
N THR A 485 -14.39 18.08 6.24
CA THR A 485 -13.46 17.68 7.30
C THR A 485 -14.07 16.56 8.16
N ARG A 486 -13.29 15.92 9.04
CA ARG A 486 -13.82 14.88 9.95
C ARG A 486 -14.83 15.50 10.94
N PRO A 487 -15.78 14.71 11.49
CA PRO A 487 -16.77 15.22 12.42
C PRO A 487 -16.13 15.80 13.69
N GLY A 488 -16.76 16.83 14.25
CA GLY A 488 -16.42 17.34 15.57
C GLY A 488 -16.70 16.33 16.68
N THR A 489 -16.23 16.64 17.89
CA THR A 489 -16.50 15.81 19.08
C THR A 489 -18.00 15.81 19.40
N THR A 490 -18.50 14.67 19.85
CA THR A 490 -19.83 14.61 20.48
C THR A 490 -19.75 15.17 21.90
N ALA A 491 -20.89 15.60 22.46
CA ALA A 491 -20.98 15.91 23.88
C ALA A 491 -20.66 14.66 24.72
N ALA A 492 -20.22 14.86 25.97
CA ALA A 492 -19.97 13.75 26.89
C ALA A 492 -21.22 12.85 26.99
N PRO A 493 -21.09 11.52 26.77
CA PRO A 493 -22.24 10.64 26.77
C PRO A 493 -22.82 10.49 28.17
N ARG A 494 -24.14 10.30 28.25
CA ARG A 494 -24.84 9.97 29.49
C ARG A 494 -24.83 8.47 29.68
N VAL A 495 -24.47 8.02 30.88
CA VAL A 495 -24.37 6.60 31.22
C VAL A 495 -25.25 6.29 32.43
N GLY A 496 -25.86 5.11 32.44
CA GLY A 496 -26.61 4.57 33.57
C GLY A 496 -26.30 3.08 33.73
N ALA A 497 -26.34 2.59 34.97
CA ALA A 497 -26.20 1.15 35.24
C ALA A 497 -27.42 0.37 34.73
N GLY A 498 -27.21 -0.92 34.44
CA GLY A 498 -28.28 -1.87 34.14
C GLY A 498 -29.23 -2.09 35.32
N ALA A 499 -30.27 -2.91 35.09
CA ALA A 499 -31.26 -3.22 36.11
C ALA A 499 -30.64 -4.06 37.25
N PRO A 500 -30.86 -3.72 38.53
CA PRO A 500 -30.32 -4.48 39.65
C PRO A 500 -30.68 -5.97 39.60
N GLY A 501 -29.68 -6.84 39.74
CA GLY A 501 -29.86 -8.30 39.68
C GLY A 501 -29.92 -8.88 38.27
N GLY A 502 -29.72 -8.04 37.25
CA GLY A 502 -29.66 -8.43 35.83
C GLY A 502 -28.25 -8.76 35.34
N ARG A 503 -28.08 -8.77 34.01
CA ARG A 503 -26.76 -8.90 33.38
C ARG A 503 -25.98 -7.60 33.62
N LEU A 504 -24.70 -7.73 33.99
CA LEU A 504 -23.78 -6.60 34.20
C LEU A 504 -23.65 -5.75 32.94
N THR A 505 -24.47 -4.70 32.88
CA THR A 505 -24.60 -3.85 31.70
C THR A 505 -24.59 -2.38 32.08
N ILE A 506 -24.31 -1.54 31.09
CA ILE A 506 -24.53 -0.10 31.17
C ILE A 506 -25.33 0.35 29.95
N GLY A 507 -26.25 1.28 30.16
CA GLY A 507 -26.90 2.01 29.09
C GLY A 507 -26.11 3.28 28.76
N VAL A 508 -25.73 3.47 27.50
CA VAL A 508 -25.01 4.65 27.02
C VAL A 508 -25.92 5.42 26.07
N ARG A 509 -26.05 6.73 26.25
CA ARG A 509 -26.79 7.65 25.37
C ARG A 509 -25.90 8.83 24.96
N TRP A 510 -25.98 9.25 23.70
CA TRP A 510 -25.22 10.40 23.20
C TRP A 510 -26.05 11.19 22.18
N THR A 511 -25.57 12.39 21.87
CA THR A 511 -26.09 13.23 20.79
C THR A 511 -25.10 13.26 19.62
N ALA A 512 -25.60 13.57 18.42
CA ALA A 512 -24.76 13.80 17.27
C ALA A 512 -23.83 15.02 17.51
N PRO A 513 -22.65 15.07 16.87
CA PRO A 513 -21.80 16.25 16.96
C PRO A 513 -22.49 17.43 16.27
N THR A 514 -22.34 18.64 16.83
CA THR A 514 -22.91 19.87 16.25
C THR A 514 -22.19 20.28 14.96
N ARG A 515 -20.94 19.84 14.78
CA ARG A 515 -20.18 20.00 13.53
C ARG A 515 -20.00 18.63 12.89
N THR A 516 -20.60 18.41 11.73
CA THR A 516 -20.43 17.16 10.97
C THR A 516 -19.20 17.20 10.05
N GLY A 517 -18.53 18.35 9.95
CA GLY A 517 -17.41 18.56 9.05
C GLY A 517 -17.84 18.67 7.58
N GLY A 518 -19.05 19.15 7.29
CA GLY A 518 -19.51 19.35 5.90
C GLY A 518 -19.94 18.07 5.17
N ALA A 519 -19.98 16.91 5.84
CA ALA A 519 -20.56 15.67 5.30
C ALA A 519 -21.47 14.97 6.33
N PRO A 520 -22.45 14.16 5.89
CA PRO A 520 -23.34 13.43 6.80
C PRO A 520 -22.58 12.49 7.74
N ILE A 521 -23.08 12.35 8.97
CA ILE A 521 -22.57 11.32 9.90
C ILE A 521 -23.02 9.95 9.42
N THR A 522 -22.09 9.03 9.25
CA THR A 522 -22.32 7.67 8.77
C THR A 522 -22.30 6.63 9.90
N GLY A 523 -21.74 6.95 11.07
CA GLY A 523 -21.79 6.04 12.23
C GLY A 523 -21.15 6.55 13.51
N TYR A 524 -21.26 5.74 14.58
CA TYR A 524 -20.71 6.02 15.91
C TYR A 524 -19.98 4.81 16.48
N VAL A 525 -18.93 5.04 17.28
CA VAL A 525 -18.31 4.02 18.13
C VAL A 525 -18.31 4.50 19.57
N VAL A 526 -18.71 3.61 20.48
CA VAL A 526 -18.72 3.83 21.93
C VAL A 526 -17.55 3.09 22.56
N ALA A 527 -16.66 3.81 23.24
CA ALA A 527 -15.51 3.25 23.94
C ALA A 527 -15.68 3.40 25.46
N ALA A 528 -15.73 2.29 26.17
CA ALA A 528 -15.76 2.22 27.63
C ALA A 528 -14.36 1.93 28.17
N TYR A 529 -13.93 2.67 29.19
CA TYR A 529 -12.62 2.56 29.83
C TYR A 529 -12.77 2.22 31.31
N ARG A 530 -12.19 1.11 31.75
CA ARG A 530 -12.17 0.72 33.18
C ARG A 530 -11.09 1.50 33.87
N LEU A 531 -11.39 2.08 35.03
CA LEU A 531 -10.47 2.92 35.79
C LEU A 531 -10.01 2.23 37.08
N SER A 532 -8.74 2.44 37.44
CA SER A 532 -8.22 2.17 38.78
C SER A 532 -8.81 3.16 39.81
N SER A 533 -8.53 2.91 41.09
CA SER A 533 -8.81 3.87 42.18
C SER A 533 -8.13 5.22 41.96
N SER A 534 -6.92 5.24 41.37
CA SER A 534 -6.15 6.43 41.00
C SER A 534 -6.56 7.07 39.67
N GLY A 535 -7.55 6.52 38.94
CA GLY A 535 -8.04 7.07 37.67
C GLY A 535 -7.26 6.66 36.41
N ARG A 536 -6.30 5.72 36.53
CA ARG A 536 -5.59 5.12 35.39
C ARG A 536 -6.51 4.17 34.63
N VAL A 537 -6.43 4.16 33.29
CA VAL A 537 -7.16 3.19 32.46
C VAL A 537 -6.54 1.80 32.64
N LEU A 538 -7.36 0.81 32.97
CA LEU A 538 -6.97 -0.59 33.19
C LEU A 538 -7.46 -1.53 32.07
N ALA A 539 -8.51 -1.16 31.36
CA ALA A 539 -9.06 -1.93 30.25
C ALA A 539 -9.91 -1.00 29.35
N LYS A 540 -10.08 -1.39 28.09
CA LYS A 540 -10.92 -0.68 27.11
C LYS A 540 -11.82 -1.70 26.40
N VAL A 541 -13.10 -1.37 26.26
CA VAL A 541 -14.08 -2.17 25.51
C VAL A 541 -14.78 -1.24 24.53
N THR A 542 -14.89 -1.62 23.27
CA THR A 542 -15.52 -0.82 22.21
C THR A 542 -16.74 -1.53 21.64
N SER A 543 -17.79 -0.77 21.33
CA SER A 543 -18.90 -1.27 20.53
C SER A 543 -18.46 -1.54 19.09
N THR A 544 -19.20 -2.38 18.37
CA THR A 544 -19.20 -2.34 16.90
C THR A 544 -19.67 -0.97 16.40
N VAL A 545 -19.43 -0.68 15.12
CA VAL A 545 -19.90 0.56 14.49
C VAL A 545 -21.42 0.60 14.50
N GLN A 546 -21.97 1.63 15.15
CA GLN A 546 -23.40 1.90 15.22
C GLN A 546 -23.81 2.77 14.04
N SER A 547 -25.00 2.53 13.50
CA SER A 547 -25.54 3.29 12.37
C SER A 547 -25.65 4.80 12.64
N ALA A 548 -25.74 5.59 11.57
CA ALA A 548 -25.96 7.05 11.63
C ALA A 548 -27.17 7.47 12.48
N GLY A 549 -28.20 6.62 12.61
CA GLY A 549 -29.41 6.88 13.40
C GLY A 549 -29.31 6.49 14.88
N THR A 550 -28.31 5.69 15.28
CA THR A 550 -28.22 5.17 16.65
C THR A 550 -27.76 6.25 17.64
N ARG A 551 -28.49 6.43 18.75
CA ARG A 551 -28.15 7.39 19.84
C ARG A 551 -28.09 6.74 21.22
N ARG A 552 -28.31 5.44 21.29
CA ARG A 552 -28.27 4.65 22.53
C ARG A 552 -27.81 3.23 22.24
N ILE A 553 -26.95 2.68 23.09
CA ILE A 553 -26.67 1.25 23.15
C ILE A 553 -26.64 0.76 24.60
N GLU A 554 -26.73 -0.55 24.76
CA GLU A 554 -26.38 -1.26 25.99
C GLU A 554 -25.03 -1.94 25.79
N MET A 555 -24.15 -1.86 26.78
CA MET A 555 -22.85 -2.53 26.77
C MET A 555 -22.73 -3.47 27.95
N ARG A 556 -22.37 -4.73 27.69
CA ARG A 556 -22.01 -5.69 28.73
C ARG A 556 -20.57 -5.47 29.16
N LEU A 557 -20.35 -5.23 30.44
CA LEU A 557 -19.01 -4.90 30.97
C LEU A 557 -18.75 -5.66 32.29
N PRO A 558 -17.51 -6.12 32.54
CA PRO A 558 -17.12 -6.67 33.83
C PRO A 558 -17.28 -5.67 34.97
N THR A 559 -17.34 -6.17 36.21
CA THR A 559 -17.40 -5.34 37.42
C THR A 559 -16.22 -4.36 37.46
N GLY A 560 -16.50 -3.12 37.81
CA GLY A 560 -15.48 -2.07 37.86
C GLY A 560 -16.07 -0.68 37.75
N ARG A 561 -15.22 0.34 37.92
CA ARG A 561 -15.56 1.73 37.69
C ARG A 561 -15.21 2.09 36.24
N TRP A 562 -16.20 2.47 35.45
CA TRP A 562 -16.03 2.73 34.02
C TRP A 562 -16.38 4.18 33.66
N VAL A 563 -15.73 4.71 32.64
CA VAL A 563 -16.13 5.96 31.94
C VAL A 563 -16.26 5.67 30.46
N VAL A 564 -17.14 6.38 29.77
CA VAL A 564 -17.46 6.15 28.36
C VAL A 564 -17.18 7.39 27.53
N ARG A 565 -16.75 7.18 26.28
CA ARG A 565 -16.55 8.23 25.26
C ARG A 565 -17.16 7.76 23.95
N VAL A 566 -17.62 8.70 23.12
CA VAL A 566 -18.20 8.40 21.80
C VAL A 566 -17.50 9.21 20.71
N LYS A 567 -17.22 8.59 19.56
CA LYS A 567 -16.77 9.28 18.34
C LYS A 567 -17.73 9.03 17.19
N ALA A 568 -17.85 9.99 16.29
CA ALA A 568 -18.69 9.94 15.10
C ALA A 568 -17.83 9.78 13.83
N ARG A 569 -18.38 9.21 12.77
CA ARG A 569 -17.75 9.04 11.44
C ARG A 569 -18.53 9.82 10.38
N ASN A 570 -17.85 10.41 9.42
CA ASN A 570 -18.42 10.78 8.12
C ASN A 570 -17.57 10.16 6.99
N ARG A 571 -17.81 10.55 5.74
CA ARG A 571 -17.03 10.04 4.58
C ARG A 571 -15.52 10.31 4.66
N ILE A 572 -15.08 11.33 5.40
CA ILE A 572 -13.66 11.68 5.61
C ILE A 572 -13.03 10.88 6.76
N GLY A 573 -13.84 10.23 7.60
CA GLY A 573 -13.37 9.33 8.65
C GLY A 573 -13.87 9.67 10.06
N TRP A 574 -13.18 9.15 11.06
CA TRP A 574 -13.58 9.25 12.47
C TRP A 574 -13.13 10.57 13.11
N GLY A 575 -14.07 11.29 13.71
CA GLY A 575 -13.80 12.43 14.57
C GLY A 575 -13.15 12.05 15.90
N ALA A 576 -12.74 13.06 16.66
CA ALA A 576 -12.17 12.86 17.98
C ALA A 576 -13.23 12.29 18.97
N LEU A 577 -12.75 11.51 19.95
CA LEU A 577 -13.58 11.01 21.04
C LEU A 577 -14.09 12.15 21.93
N SER A 578 -15.36 12.09 22.33
CA SER A 578 -15.98 13.02 23.29
C SER A 578 -15.20 13.16 24.59
N ASN A 579 -15.56 14.14 25.42
CA ASN A 579 -15.19 14.13 26.84
C ASN A 579 -15.72 12.86 27.53
N ARG A 580 -15.06 12.46 28.63
CA ARG A 580 -15.46 11.29 29.45
C ARG A 580 -16.84 11.52 30.04
N SER A 581 -17.68 10.48 30.07
CA SER A 581 -18.91 10.46 30.85
C SER A 581 -18.63 10.56 32.35
N ALA A 582 -19.69 10.74 33.14
CA ALA A 582 -19.66 10.38 34.56
C ALA A 582 -19.25 8.90 34.74
N ALA A 583 -18.61 8.59 35.85
CA ALA A 583 -18.22 7.22 36.15
C ALA A 583 -19.46 6.36 36.47
N VAL A 584 -19.49 5.13 35.98
CA VAL A 584 -20.59 4.17 36.18
C VAL A 584 -20.05 2.80 36.58
N ARG A 585 -20.83 2.05 37.35
CA ARG A 585 -20.58 0.65 37.66
C ARG A 585 -21.69 -0.18 37.02
N PRO A 586 -21.38 -1.24 36.24
CA PRO A 586 -22.39 -2.14 35.73
C PRO A 586 -23.17 -2.80 36.88
N CYS A 587 -24.50 -2.87 36.76
CA CYS A 587 -25.39 -3.49 37.73
C CYS A 587 -26.35 -4.46 37.06
#